data_AF-A0A2N8UES2-F1
#
_entry.id   AF-A0A2N8UES2-F1
#
_cell.length_a   1.000
_cell.length_b   1.000
_cell.length_c   1.000
_cell.angle_alpha   90.00
_cell.angle_beta   90.00
_cell.angle_gamma   90.00
#
_symmetry.space_group_name_H-M   'P 1'
#
loop_
_entity.id
_entity.type
_entity.pdbx_description
1 polymer ?
#
loop_
_entity_poly.entity_id
_entity_poly.type
_entity_poly.pdbx_seq_one_letter_code
_entity_poly.pdbx_strand_id
1 'polypeptide(L)'
;MSLLLQPSERFAGSQLPTSFRWYWDAAERRAFLAADGSSSASEIPSDGYTHTLLFALRTSASGTQLLLGLKLRGFGASTYNGIGGKLLPGETPLTSILRETHEEIHVRLSPQHVHLVGRVTINVDGGENICIAVYTAQFDESMTKQVQQSDEIQPHWFDIGDVADDASWNSLPTQAMRPEHKIYLAPLLHHTVQREAGGIRALIDVHVDFNAEPSKDALAPVERPENHRTVRQWSLDVIHAAEGDTRPT
;
A
#
# COMPACT_ATOMS: atom_id res chain seq x y z
N MET A 1 10.72 -22.73 6.88
CA MET A 1 11.41 -23.09 5.63
C MET A 1 11.05 -22.03 4.61
N SER A 2 11.96 -21.09 4.40
CA SER A 2 11.80 -19.98 3.47
C SER A 2 11.97 -20.50 2.04
N LEU A 3 11.10 -20.08 1.13
CA LEU A 3 11.20 -20.42 -0.29
C LEU A 3 11.68 -19.15 -0.99
N LEU A 4 12.81 -19.27 -1.68
CA LEU A 4 13.42 -18.22 -2.49
C LEU A 4 12.46 -17.88 -3.63
N LEU A 5 11.78 -16.75 -3.52
CA LEU A 5 10.98 -16.20 -4.61
C LEU A 5 11.88 -15.30 -5.46
N GLN A 6 11.87 -15.51 -6.78
CA GLN A 6 12.57 -14.63 -7.71
C GLN A 6 11.59 -13.53 -8.13
N PRO A 7 11.90 -12.23 -7.97
CA PRO A 7 11.13 -11.19 -8.62
C PRO A 7 11.04 -11.46 -10.12
N SER A 8 9.81 -11.53 -10.61
CA SER A 8 9.54 -11.71 -12.04
C SER A 8 9.72 -10.41 -12.82
N GLU A 9 9.57 -9.27 -12.14
CA GLU A 9 9.68 -7.94 -12.71
C GLU A 9 10.21 -6.97 -11.67
N ARG A 10 11.14 -6.10 -12.09
CA ARG A 10 11.69 -5.03 -11.27
C ARG A 10 11.49 -3.69 -11.96
N PHE A 11 10.97 -2.74 -11.20
CA PHE A 11 10.80 -1.35 -11.63
C PHE A 11 11.65 -0.44 -10.74
N ALA A 12 12.16 0.64 -11.30
CA ALA A 12 12.88 1.66 -10.56
C ALA A 12 12.78 3.02 -11.23
N GLY A 13 12.89 4.08 -10.44
CA GLY A 13 12.87 5.44 -10.95
C GLY A 13 13.38 6.47 -9.96
N SER A 14 13.75 7.64 -10.45
CA SER A 14 14.09 8.83 -9.65
C SER A 14 12.97 9.87 -9.62
N GLN A 15 11.85 9.59 -10.30
CA GLN A 15 10.64 10.41 -10.33
C GLN A 15 9.43 9.53 -10.00
N LEU A 16 8.43 10.10 -9.33
CA LEU A 16 7.18 9.39 -9.10
C LEU A 16 6.43 9.20 -10.42
N PRO A 17 5.71 8.08 -10.59
CA PRO A 17 4.71 7.98 -11.63
C PRO A 17 3.74 9.16 -11.59
N THR A 18 3.38 9.68 -12.76
CA THR A 18 2.46 10.84 -12.87
C THR A 18 1.00 10.44 -12.67
N SER A 19 0.69 9.16 -12.89
CA SER A 19 -0.63 8.58 -12.74
C SER A 19 -0.53 7.13 -12.23
N PHE A 20 -1.64 6.57 -11.74
CA PHE A 20 -1.73 5.14 -11.42
C PHE A 20 -1.71 4.24 -12.66
N ARG A 21 -1.86 4.81 -13.87
CA ARG A 21 -1.85 4.06 -15.14
C ARG A 21 -0.46 3.54 -15.52
N TRP A 22 0.59 4.04 -14.89
CA TRP A 22 1.98 3.72 -15.25
C TRP A 22 2.25 2.22 -15.32
N TYR A 23 1.52 1.41 -14.54
CA TYR A 23 1.71 -0.03 -14.50
C TYR A 23 1.09 -0.77 -15.70
N TRP A 24 0.07 -0.19 -16.34
CA TRP A 24 -0.62 -0.76 -17.52
C TRP A 24 -0.26 -0.07 -18.83
N ASP A 25 0.07 1.23 -18.77
CA ASP A 25 0.53 1.96 -19.95
C ASP A 25 1.89 1.42 -20.38
N ALA A 26 1.94 0.80 -21.56
CA ALA A 26 3.13 0.09 -22.01
C ALA A 26 4.36 0.99 -22.17
N ALA A 27 4.19 2.29 -22.42
CA ALA A 27 5.29 3.23 -22.53
C ALA A 27 5.80 3.65 -21.14
N GLU A 28 4.91 4.07 -20.24
CA GLU A 28 5.25 4.43 -18.86
C GLU A 28 5.85 3.23 -18.10
N ARG A 29 5.25 2.05 -18.23
CA ARG A 29 5.71 0.81 -17.62
C ARG A 29 7.12 0.46 -18.05
N ARG A 30 7.40 0.57 -19.36
CA ARG A 30 8.74 0.30 -19.92
C ARG A 30 9.75 1.36 -19.49
N ALA A 31 9.32 2.60 -19.28
CA ALA A 31 10.21 3.67 -18.81
C ALA A 31 10.74 3.41 -17.39
N PHE A 32 9.98 2.70 -16.56
CA PHE A 32 10.41 2.31 -15.20
C PHE A 32 10.99 0.90 -15.11
N LEU A 33 10.94 0.09 -16.16
CA LEU A 33 11.45 -1.28 -16.12
C LEU A 33 12.98 -1.24 -15.95
N ALA A 34 13.48 -1.83 -14.85
CA ALA A 34 14.91 -1.96 -14.64
C ALA A 34 15.46 -3.04 -15.59
N ALA A 35 16.67 -2.83 -16.12
CA ALA A 35 17.37 -3.89 -16.84
C ALA A 35 17.56 -5.09 -15.90
N ASP A 36 17.59 -6.32 -16.43
CA ASP A 36 17.84 -7.58 -15.72
C ASP A 36 19.19 -7.56 -14.98
N GLY A 37 19.25 -6.82 -13.87
CA GLY A 37 20.29 -6.94 -12.87
C GLY A 37 19.95 -8.17 -12.05
N SER A 38 20.95 -9.03 -11.81
CA SER A 38 20.80 -10.30 -11.11
C SER A 38 19.81 -10.17 -9.95
N SER A 39 18.63 -10.72 -10.13
CA SER A 39 17.65 -10.91 -9.07
C SER A 39 18.28 -11.83 -8.03
N SER A 40 18.86 -11.25 -6.98
CA SER A 40 19.05 -12.01 -5.75
C SER A 40 17.65 -12.28 -5.24
N ALA A 41 17.29 -13.55 -5.04
CA ALA A 41 16.01 -13.92 -4.46
C ALA A 41 15.74 -13.07 -3.22
N SER A 42 14.78 -12.17 -3.31
CA SER A 42 14.31 -11.41 -2.16
C SER A 42 13.29 -12.29 -1.46
N GLU A 43 13.70 -12.93 -0.37
CA GLU A 43 12.75 -13.35 0.64
C GLU A 43 12.18 -12.08 1.25
N ILE A 44 10.84 -11.95 1.31
CA ILE A 44 10.25 -10.88 2.12
C ILE A 44 10.58 -11.23 3.57
N PRO A 45 11.35 -10.40 4.29
CA PRO A 45 11.66 -10.66 5.67
C PRO A 45 10.36 -10.73 6.47
N SER A 46 10.20 -11.79 7.26
CA SER A 46 9.08 -11.95 8.19
C SER A 46 9.19 -11.03 9.41
N ASP A 47 10.25 -10.22 9.48
CA ASP A 47 10.65 -9.38 10.60
C ASP A 47 11.05 -7.96 10.16
N GLY A 48 11.21 -7.06 11.12
CA GLY A 48 11.63 -5.67 10.87
C GLY A 48 10.51 -4.69 10.49
N TYR A 49 9.25 -5.15 10.42
CA TYR A 49 8.11 -4.25 10.27
C TYR A 49 7.98 -3.31 11.47
N THR A 50 7.71 -2.05 11.15
CA THR A 50 7.48 -0.97 12.13
C THR A 50 6.04 -0.50 12.10
N HIS A 51 5.38 -0.63 10.95
CA HIS A 51 4.01 -0.20 10.70
C HIS A 51 3.28 -1.21 9.85
N THR A 52 1.96 -1.07 9.79
CA THR A 52 1.08 -1.86 8.94
C THR A 52 0.07 -0.99 8.23
N LEU A 53 -0.32 -1.36 7.01
CA LEU A 53 -1.43 -0.75 6.27
C LEU A 53 -2.34 -1.81 5.68
N LEU A 54 -3.64 -1.56 5.71
CA LEU A 54 -4.69 -2.37 5.11
C LEU A 54 -5.40 -1.55 4.02
N PHE A 55 -5.44 -2.10 2.82
CA PHE A 55 -6.29 -1.65 1.73
C PHE A 55 -7.48 -2.59 1.61
N ALA A 56 -8.59 -2.24 2.26
CA ALA A 56 -9.82 -3.01 2.19
C ALA A 56 -10.55 -2.73 0.87
N LEU A 57 -11.02 -3.80 0.25
CA LEU A 57 -11.76 -3.77 -1.01
C LEU A 57 -13.18 -4.27 -0.79
N ARG A 58 -14.11 -3.80 -1.62
CA ARG A 58 -15.42 -4.43 -1.76
C ARG A 58 -15.81 -4.46 -3.22
N THR A 59 -16.44 -5.56 -3.64
CA THR A 59 -17.01 -5.69 -4.98
C THR A 59 -18.51 -5.46 -4.91
N SER A 60 -19.01 -4.62 -5.80
CA SER A 60 -20.44 -4.32 -5.95
C SER A 60 -20.86 -4.46 -7.41
N ALA A 61 -22.16 -4.33 -7.68
CA ALA A 61 -22.67 -4.36 -9.05
C ALA A 61 -22.08 -3.24 -9.95
N SER A 62 -21.59 -2.15 -9.37
CA SER A 62 -20.98 -1.03 -10.09
C SER A 62 -19.46 -1.12 -10.24
N GLY A 63 -18.81 -2.15 -9.68
CA GLY A 63 -17.36 -2.32 -9.72
C GLY A 63 -16.73 -2.48 -8.34
N THR A 64 -15.40 -2.38 -8.30
CA THR A 64 -14.57 -2.51 -7.10
C THR A 64 -14.41 -1.17 -6.42
N GLN A 65 -14.52 -1.13 -5.09
CA GLN A 65 -14.27 0.08 -4.31
C GLN A 65 -13.16 -0.15 -3.28
N LEU A 66 -12.35 0.88 -3.09
CA LEU A 66 -11.25 0.92 -2.14
C LEU A 66 -11.62 1.76 -0.92
N LEU A 67 -11.37 1.22 0.27
CA LEU A 67 -11.47 1.98 1.51
C LEU A 67 -10.15 2.73 1.77
N LEU A 68 -10.25 4.04 1.96
CA LEU A 68 -9.15 4.86 2.48
C LEU A 68 -9.63 5.64 3.71
N GLY A 69 -8.73 5.84 4.68
CA GLY A 69 -8.97 6.66 5.85
C GLY A 69 -8.39 8.06 5.67
N LEU A 70 -9.23 9.10 5.75
CA LEU A 70 -8.74 10.47 5.92
C LEU A 70 -8.28 10.64 7.37
N LYS A 71 -6.99 10.92 7.55
CA LYS A 71 -6.43 11.15 8.87
C LYS A 71 -6.79 12.53 9.40
N LEU A 72 -7.51 12.59 10.51
CA LEU A 72 -8.02 13.82 11.11
C LEU A 72 -7.01 14.51 12.03
N ARG A 73 -6.09 13.76 12.64
CA ARG A 73 -5.06 14.27 13.57
C ARG A 73 -3.79 13.42 13.52
N GLY A 74 -2.71 13.91 14.13
CA GLY A 74 -1.42 13.21 14.20
C GLY A 74 -0.54 13.39 12.96
N PHE A 75 0.47 12.52 12.81
CA PHE A 75 1.41 12.54 11.68
C PHE A 75 0.69 12.24 10.36
N GLY A 76 0.89 13.09 9.34
CA GLY A 76 0.18 12.95 8.07
C GLY A 76 -1.31 13.35 8.12
N ALA A 77 -1.71 14.16 9.10
CA ALA A 77 -3.06 14.73 9.14
C ALA A 77 -3.42 15.43 7.81
N SER A 78 -4.71 15.37 7.47
CA SER A 78 -5.28 15.86 6.21
C SER A 78 -4.87 15.08 4.96
N THR A 79 -4.31 13.87 5.12
CA THR A 79 -4.04 12.95 4.01
C THR A 79 -4.82 11.64 4.14
N TYR A 80 -5.07 11.01 3.00
CA TYR A 80 -5.66 9.69 2.87
C TYR A 80 -4.58 8.61 2.85
N ASN A 81 -4.85 7.50 3.55
CA ASN A 81 -4.02 6.30 3.56
C ASN A 81 -4.90 5.03 3.69
N GLY A 82 -4.29 3.86 3.62
CA GLY A 82 -4.88 2.62 4.14
C GLY A 82 -5.07 2.70 5.67
N ILE A 83 -5.84 1.75 6.20
CA ILE A 83 -6.12 1.62 7.63
C ILE A 83 -4.95 0.93 8.31
N GLY A 84 -4.47 1.46 9.44
CA GLY A 84 -3.32 0.87 10.12
C GLY A 84 -2.39 1.88 10.78
N GLY A 85 -1.45 1.36 11.55
CA GLY A 85 -0.56 2.18 12.36
C GLY A 85 0.73 1.47 12.72
N LYS A 86 1.34 1.94 13.80
CA LYS A 86 2.62 1.46 14.31
C LYS A 86 2.42 0.17 15.10
N LEU A 87 3.34 -0.78 14.93
CA LEU A 87 3.35 -1.98 15.76
C LEU A 87 3.64 -1.63 17.23
N LEU A 88 2.89 -2.24 18.12
CA LEU A 88 3.15 -2.22 19.56
C LEU A 88 4.22 -3.27 19.95
N PRO A 89 4.89 -3.11 21.11
CA PRO A 89 5.84 -4.11 21.60
C PRO A 89 5.22 -5.51 21.68
N GLY A 90 5.84 -6.48 21.00
CA GLY A 90 5.38 -7.88 20.97
C GLY A 90 4.25 -8.17 19.98
N GLU A 91 3.78 -7.16 19.24
CA GLU A 91 2.74 -7.30 18.24
C GLU A 91 3.30 -7.90 16.94
N THR A 92 2.59 -8.85 16.33
CA THR A 92 2.85 -9.26 14.94
C THR A 92 2.17 -8.28 13.98
N PRO A 93 2.64 -8.13 12.73
CA PRO A 93 1.98 -7.26 11.76
C PRO A 93 0.49 -7.60 11.55
N LEU A 94 0.15 -8.89 11.53
CA LEU A 94 -1.24 -9.32 11.43
C LEU A 94 -2.06 -8.87 12.63
N THR A 95 -1.57 -9.09 13.86
CA THR A 95 -2.29 -8.65 15.07
C THR A 95 -2.44 -7.12 15.14
N SER A 96 -1.46 -6.37 14.62
CA SER A 96 -1.55 -4.90 14.46
C SER A 96 -2.70 -4.51 13.55
N ILE A 97 -2.81 -5.12 12.36
CA ILE A 97 -3.93 -4.84 11.46
C ILE A 97 -5.29 -5.17 12.07
N LEU A 98 -5.41 -6.27 12.81
CA LEU A 98 -6.67 -6.63 13.46
C LEU A 98 -7.07 -5.60 14.52
N ARG A 99 -6.10 -5.09 15.30
CA ARG A 99 -6.32 -4.05 16.31
C ARG A 99 -6.67 -2.71 15.66
N GLU A 100 -5.80 -2.20 14.77
CA GLU A 100 -5.97 -0.91 14.11
C GLU A 100 -7.29 -0.84 13.33
N THR A 101 -7.67 -1.91 12.62
CA THR A 101 -8.96 -1.94 11.90
C THR A 101 -10.16 -1.79 12.85
N HIS A 102 -10.07 -2.38 14.04
CA HIS A 102 -11.11 -2.23 15.05
C HIS A 102 -11.10 -0.84 15.69
N GLU A 103 -9.93 -0.27 15.98
CA GLU A 103 -9.78 1.04 16.62
C GLU A 103 -10.14 2.19 15.67
N GLU A 104 -9.70 2.13 14.42
CA GLU A 104 -9.84 3.23 13.46
C GLU A 104 -11.21 3.24 12.76
N ILE A 105 -11.79 2.07 12.49
CA ILE A 105 -13.03 1.95 11.70
C ILE A 105 -14.10 1.01 12.28
N HIS A 106 -13.90 0.50 13.50
CA HIS A 106 -14.86 -0.34 14.23
C HIS A 106 -15.14 -1.73 13.61
N VAL A 107 -14.35 -2.18 12.64
CA VAL A 107 -14.54 -3.48 11.96
C VAL A 107 -13.65 -4.56 12.58
N ARG A 108 -14.22 -5.75 12.80
CA ARG A 108 -13.46 -6.93 13.28
C ARG A 108 -13.17 -7.86 12.12
N LEU A 109 -11.89 -8.05 11.82
CA LEU A 109 -11.44 -8.95 10.75
C LEU A 109 -11.20 -10.36 11.29
N SER A 110 -11.49 -11.36 10.46
CA SER A 110 -11.02 -12.73 10.70
C SER A 110 -9.61 -12.89 10.10
N PRO A 111 -8.60 -13.38 10.85
CA PRO A 111 -7.21 -13.44 10.39
C PRO A 111 -7.04 -14.13 9.02
N GLN A 112 -7.82 -15.18 8.75
CA GLN A 112 -7.78 -15.95 7.51
C GLN A 112 -8.24 -15.19 6.25
N HIS A 113 -8.88 -14.02 6.41
CA HIS A 113 -9.35 -13.16 5.31
C HIS A 113 -8.48 -11.90 5.15
N VAL A 114 -7.35 -11.83 5.86
CA VAL A 114 -6.41 -10.71 5.80
C VAL A 114 -5.12 -11.23 5.19
N HIS A 115 -4.75 -10.68 4.03
CA HIS A 115 -3.68 -11.24 3.22
C HIS A 115 -2.52 -10.27 3.12
N LEU A 116 -1.33 -10.70 3.52
CA LEU A 116 -0.10 -9.94 3.26
C LEU A 116 0.11 -9.90 1.74
N VAL A 117 0.22 -8.71 1.18
CA VAL A 117 0.40 -8.49 -0.27
C VAL A 117 1.69 -7.74 -0.59
N GLY A 118 2.38 -7.20 0.40
CA GLY A 118 3.66 -6.59 0.15
C GLY A 118 4.32 -5.93 1.34
N ARG A 119 5.46 -5.32 1.04
CA ARG A 119 6.29 -4.55 1.95
C ARG A 119 6.62 -3.21 1.31
N VAL A 120 6.57 -2.15 2.12
CA VAL A 120 7.02 -0.81 1.70
C VAL A 120 8.02 -0.30 2.70
N THR A 121 9.26 -0.10 2.26
CA THR A 121 10.34 0.50 3.03
C THR A 121 10.49 1.96 2.61
N ILE A 122 10.38 2.87 3.56
CA ILE A 122 10.49 4.32 3.34
C ILE A 122 11.68 4.83 4.13
N ASN A 123 12.63 5.45 3.44
CA ASN A 123 13.74 6.18 4.05
C ASN A 123 13.63 7.66 3.68
N VAL A 124 13.61 8.53 4.66
CA VAL A 124 13.70 9.99 4.49
C VAL A 124 15.09 10.42 4.93
N ASP A 125 15.80 11.17 4.09
CA ASP A 125 17.13 11.68 4.43
C ASP A 125 17.09 12.54 5.70
N GLY A 126 17.88 12.16 6.71
CA GLY A 126 17.87 12.79 8.03
C GLY A 126 16.57 12.66 8.83
N GLY A 127 15.64 11.79 8.40
CA GLY A 127 14.29 11.70 8.95
C GLY A 127 13.84 10.27 9.27
N GLU A 128 12.59 9.98 8.93
CA GLU A 128 11.95 8.69 9.17
C GLU A 128 12.61 7.53 8.40
N ASN A 129 12.75 6.38 9.08
CA ASN A 129 13.03 5.10 8.44
C ASN A 129 12.00 4.09 8.93
N ILE A 130 11.10 3.68 8.05
CA ILE A 130 10.02 2.74 8.38
C ILE A 130 9.92 1.62 7.36
N CYS A 131 9.50 0.47 7.86
CA CYS A 131 9.10 -0.68 7.08
C CYS A 131 7.63 -1.01 7.37
N ILE A 132 6.82 -1.09 6.33
CA ILE A 132 5.36 -1.26 6.40
C ILE A 132 4.99 -2.63 5.84
N ALA A 133 4.27 -3.43 6.62
CA ALA A 133 3.58 -4.62 6.10
C ALA A 133 2.24 -4.19 5.48
N VAL A 134 2.03 -4.50 4.21
CA VAL A 134 0.81 -4.09 3.49
C VAL A 134 -0.11 -5.29 3.29
N TYR A 135 -1.35 -5.13 3.70
CA TYR A 135 -2.39 -6.14 3.67
C TYR A 135 -3.56 -5.73 2.79
N THR A 136 -4.28 -6.72 2.27
CA THR A 136 -5.62 -6.54 1.67
C THR A 136 -6.64 -7.47 2.32
N ALA A 137 -7.89 -7.04 2.31
CA ALA A 137 -9.03 -7.84 2.74
C ALA A 137 -10.27 -7.48 1.92
N GLN A 138 -11.12 -8.46 1.65
CA GLN A 138 -12.43 -8.24 1.04
C GLN A 138 -13.48 -8.03 2.13
N PHE A 139 -14.21 -6.93 2.02
CA PHE A 139 -15.28 -6.57 2.95
C PHE A 139 -16.61 -6.99 2.33
N ASP A 140 -17.34 -7.81 3.07
CA ASP A 140 -18.73 -8.11 2.73
C ASP A 140 -19.67 -6.95 3.09
N GLU A 141 -20.96 -7.13 2.81
CA GLU A 141 -21.98 -6.13 3.10
C GLU A 141 -22.10 -5.81 4.61
N SER A 142 -21.92 -6.80 5.49
CA SER A 142 -22.00 -6.61 6.94
C SER A 142 -20.84 -5.77 7.45
N MET A 143 -19.62 -6.11 7.04
CA MET A 143 -18.42 -5.36 7.40
C MET A 143 -18.49 -3.94 6.85
N THR A 144 -18.95 -3.79 5.61
CA THR A 144 -19.17 -2.50 4.98
C THR A 144 -20.10 -1.60 5.77
N LYS A 145 -21.22 -2.14 6.29
CA LYS A 145 -22.17 -1.40 7.13
C LYS A 145 -21.61 -1.04 8.51
N GLN A 146 -20.60 -1.78 8.99
CA GLN A 146 -19.96 -1.56 10.28
C GLN A 146 -18.91 -0.45 10.24
N VAL A 147 -18.34 -0.14 9.07
CA VAL A 147 -17.34 0.94 8.90
C VAL A 147 -17.88 2.26 9.44
N GLN A 148 -17.20 2.81 10.45
CA GLN A 148 -17.57 4.07 11.11
C GLN A 148 -16.34 4.90 11.44
N GLN A 149 -16.46 6.22 11.37
CA GLN A 149 -15.41 7.15 11.76
C GLN A 149 -15.01 6.97 13.24
N SER A 150 -13.72 7.15 13.50
CA SER A 150 -13.14 7.29 14.85
C SER A 150 -12.65 8.73 15.09
N ASP A 151 -12.08 8.97 16.27
CA ASP A 151 -11.44 10.25 16.60
C ASP A 151 -10.16 10.52 15.77
N GLU A 152 -9.63 9.52 15.07
CA GLU A 152 -8.40 9.62 14.28
C GLU A 152 -8.64 9.53 12.78
N ILE A 153 -9.58 8.69 12.34
CA ILE A 153 -9.78 8.35 10.93
C ILE A 153 -11.23 8.54 10.51
N GLN A 154 -11.43 9.25 9.40
CA GLN A 154 -12.70 9.32 8.68
C GLN A 154 -12.63 8.44 7.41
N PRO A 155 -13.24 7.24 7.42
CA PRO A 155 -13.19 6.31 6.30
C PRO A 155 -14.06 6.74 5.11
N HIS A 156 -13.55 6.52 3.90
CA HIS A 156 -14.25 6.79 2.65
C HIS A 156 -14.05 5.65 1.65
N TRP A 157 -15.13 5.27 0.99
CA TRP A 157 -15.11 4.33 -0.12
C TRP A 157 -14.93 5.11 -1.43
N PHE A 158 -13.89 4.78 -2.17
CA PHE A 158 -13.62 5.33 -3.49
C PHE A 158 -13.85 4.27 -4.56
N ASP A 159 -14.57 4.62 -5.62
CA ASP A 159 -14.80 3.73 -6.73
C ASP A 159 -13.54 3.60 -7.58
N ILE A 160 -12.98 2.40 -7.69
CA ILE A 160 -11.84 2.10 -8.53
C ILE A 160 -12.24 1.18 -9.70
N GLY A 161 -13.54 1.01 -9.94
CA GLY A 161 -14.14 0.38 -11.11
C GLY A 161 -13.56 -1.00 -11.40
N ASP A 162 -13.23 -1.22 -12.68
CA ASP A 162 -12.25 -2.23 -13.04
C ASP A 162 -10.86 -1.64 -12.82
N VAL A 163 -10.05 -2.32 -12.01
CA VAL A 163 -8.68 -1.92 -11.68
C VAL A 163 -7.81 -1.81 -12.95
N ALA A 164 -8.16 -2.57 -14.00
CA ALA A 164 -7.53 -2.50 -15.31
C ALA A 164 -8.11 -1.43 -16.25
N ASP A 165 -9.22 -0.76 -15.88
CA ASP A 165 -9.82 0.33 -16.66
C ASP A 165 -9.33 1.71 -16.20
N ASP A 166 -8.93 2.51 -17.19
CA ASP A 166 -8.17 3.75 -17.08
C ASP A 166 -8.93 4.87 -16.38
N ALA A 167 -10.25 4.96 -16.57
CA ALA A 167 -11.06 6.05 -16.01
C ALA A 167 -11.34 5.89 -14.51
N SER A 168 -11.18 4.67 -13.99
CA SER A 168 -11.66 4.28 -12.67
C SER A 168 -10.86 4.91 -11.53
N TRP A 169 -9.59 5.25 -11.76
CA TRP A 169 -8.72 5.83 -10.73
C TRP A 169 -8.96 7.32 -10.46
N ASN A 170 -9.75 7.99 -11.31
CA ASN A 170 -9.99 9.43 -11.21
C ASN A 170 -10.78 9.82 -9.96
N SER A 171 -11.43 8.86 -9.29
CA SER A 171 -12.14 9.10 -8.04
C SER A 171 -11.19 9.28 -6.84
N LEU A 172 -9.95 8.76 -6.92
CA LEU A 172 -9.02 8.80 -5.79
C LEU A 172 -8.56 10.24 -5.52
N PRO A 173 -8.46 10.65 -4.24
CA PRO A 173 -8.04 11.98 -3.85
C PRO A 173 -6.50 12.08 -3.90
N THR A 174 -5.90 11.83 -5.07
CA THR A 174 -4.46 11.61 -5.24
C THR A 174 -3.58 12.75 -4.74
N GLN A 175 -4.08 13.99 -4.78
CA GLN A 175 -3.39 15.18 -4.25
C GLN A 175 -3.34 15.22 -2.71
N ALA A 176 -4.26 14.53 -2.05
CA ALA A 176 -4.33 14.39 -0.61
C ALA A 176 -3.87 13.01 -0.15
N MET A 177 -3.13 12.26 -0.98
CA MET A 177 -2.53 10.97 -0.60
C MET A 177 -1.03 11.10 -0.42
N ARG A 178 -0.43 10.17 0.32
CA ARG A 178 1.03 10.07 0.41
C ARG A 178 1.65 9.79 -0.98
N PRO A 179 2.78 10.45 -1.34
CA PRO A 179 3.35 10.36 -2.68
C PRO A 179 3.76 8.95 -3.10
N GLU A 180 4.25 8.13 -2.16
CA GLU A 180 4.67 6.74 -2.38
C GLU A 180 3.55 5.85 -2.90
N HIS A 181 2.27 6.16 -2.62
CA HIS A 181 1.14 5.39 -3.15
C HIS A 181 1.15 5.31 -4.67
N LYS A 182 1.62 6.38 -5.36
CA LYS A 182 1.71 6.42 -6.82
C LYS A 182 2.60 5.32 -7.40
N ILE A 183 3.56 4.84 -6.60
CA ILE A 183 4.44 3.74 -6.97
C ILE A 183 3.66 2.43 -6.87
N TYR A 184 3.07 2.13 -5.71
CA TYR A 184 2.72 0.74 -5.40
C TYR A 184 1.23 0.41 -5.41
N LEU A 185 0.33 1.39 -5.31
CA LEU A 185 -1.10 1.10 -5.14
C LEU A 185 -1.72 0.42 -6.36
N ALA A 186 -1.36 0.89 -7.56
CA ALA A 186 -1.80 0.29 -8.83
C ALA A 186 -1.36 -1.18 -8.99
N PRO A 187 -0.04 -1.51 -8.93
CA PRO A 187 0.39 -2.90 -9.03
C PRO A 187 -0.13 -3.77 -7.87
N LEU A 188 -0.22 -3.23 -6.65
CA LEU A 188 -0.79 -3.94 -5.50
C LEU A 188 -2.22 -4.41 -5.76
N LEU A 189 -3.06 -3.49 -6.23
CA LEU A 189 -4.48 -3.75 -6.46
C LEU A 189 -4.69 -4.63 -7.69
N HIS A 190 -3.87 -4.48 -8.73
CA HIS A 190 -3.86 -5.39 -9.88
C HIS A 190 -3.71 -6.84 -9.43
N HIS A 191 -2.64 -7.14 -8.69
CA HIS A 191 -2.32 -8.49 -8.23
C HIS A 191 -3.32 -9.02 -7.21
N THR A 192 -3.92 -8.13 -6.41
CA THR A 192 -4.99 -8.50 -5.48
C THR A 192 -6.25 -8.97 -6.21
N VAL A 193 -6.69 -8.25 -7.24
CA VAL A 193 -7.86 -8.64 -8.05
C VAL A 193 -7.58 -9.91 -8.86
N GLN A 194 -6.38 -10.02 -9.46
CA GLN A 194 -6.01 -11.24 -10.19
C GLN A 194 -6.01 -12.48 -9.30
N ARG A 195 -5.50 -12.37 -8.06
CA ARG A 195 -5.55 -13.46 -7.07
C ARG A 195 -6.98 -13.95 -6.84
N GLU A 196 -7.94 -13.04 -6.70
CA GLU A 196 -9.34 -13.39 -6.45
C GLU A 196 -10.01 -14.07 -7.64
N ALA A 197 -9.54 -13.76 -8.85
CA ALA A 197 -9.92 -14.44 -10.08
C ALA A 197 -9.22 -15.80 -10.29
N GLY A 198 -8.44 -16.28 -9.30
CA GLY A 198 -7.68 -17.54 -9.40
C GLY A 198 -6.31 -17.38 -10.10
N GLY A 199 -5.85 -16.15 -10.31
CA GLY A 199 -4.54 -15.82 -10.84
C GLY A 199 -3.40 -16.13 -9.86
N ILE A 200 -2.17 -16.03 -10.37
CA ILE A 200 -0.96 -16.29 -9.58
C ILE A 200 -0.83 -15.23 -8.49
N ARG A 201 -0.64 -15.67 -7.24
CA ARG A 201 -0.39 -14.77 -6.11
C ARG A 201 0.91 -14.01 -6.36
N ALA A 202 0.91 -12.70 -6.19
CA ALA A 202 2.11 -11.89 -6.17
C ALA A 202 2.22 -11.12 -4.86
N LEU A 203 3.46 -10.87 -4.45
CA LEU A 203 3.83 -9.92 -3.42
C LEU A 203 4.59 -8.79 -4.09
N ILE A 204 4.46 -7.59 -3.54
CA ILE A 204 5.28 -6.45 -3.97
C ILE A 204 6.25 -6.04 -2.87
N ASP A 205 7.49 -5.76 -3.24
CA ASP A 205 8.49 -5.22 -2.32
C ASP A 205 8.96 -3.87 -2.85
N VAL A 206 8.73 -2.83 -2.05
CA VAL A 206 8.91 -1.44 -2.46
C VAL A 206 9.92 -0.78 -1.56
N HIS A 207 10.88 -0.11 -2.17
CA HIS A 207 11.84 0.74 -1.49
C HIS A 207 11.67 2.16 -2.02
N VAL A 208 11.49 3.12 -1.13
CA VAL A 208 11.35 4.53 -1.48
C VAL A 208 12.30 5.34 -0.63
N ASP A 209 13.20 6.05 -1.30
CA ASP A 209 14.12 6.99 -0.70
C ASP A 209 13.67 8.41 -1.03
N PHE A 210 13.34 9.18 0.00
CA PHE A 210 13.01 10.60 -0.10
C PHE A 210 14.20 11.48 0.26
N ASN A 211 14.22 12.69 -0.32
CA ASN A 211 15.07 13.77 0.16
C ASN A 211 14.64 14.23 1.55
N ALA A 212 15.49 15.05 2.19
CA ALA A 212 15.16 15.65 3.48
C ALA A 212 13.87 16.46 3.38
N GLU A 213 13.04 16.35 4.43
CA GLU A 213 11.82 17.13 4.54
C GLU A 213 12.14 18.62 4.75
N PRO A 214 11.29 19.54 4.27
CA PRO A 214 11.47 20.97 4.55
C PRO A 214 11.35 21.23 6.06
N SER A 215 12.10 22.22 6.55
CA SER A 215 11.94 22.67 7.95
C SER A 215 10.52 23.19 8.19
N LYS A 216 9.98 22.92 9.39
CA LYS A 216 8.67 23.42 9.81
C LYS A 216 8.56 24.95 9.72
N ASP A 217 9.66 25.67 9.97
CA ASP A 217 9.69 27.13 9.91
C ASP A 217 9.59 27.69 8.48
N ALA A 218 9.78 26.84 7.46
CA ALA A 218 9.65 27.21 6.05
C ALA A 218 8.23 26.98 5.49
N LEU A 219 7.30 26.46 6.30
CA LEU A 219 5.95 26.08 5.88
C LEU A 219 4.87 26.93 6.58
N ALA A 220 3.66 26.96 6.02
CA ALA A 220 2.53 27.58 6.69
C ALA A 220 2.19 26.84 8.01
N PRO A 221 1.60 27.50 9.02
CA PRO A 221 1.37 26.88 10.34
C PRO A 221 0.55 25.58 10.35
N VAL A 222 -0.31 25.41 9.33
CA VAL A 222 -1.17 24.22 9.17
C VAL A 222 -0.51 23.10 8.36
N GLU A 223 0.55 23.43 7.62
CA GLU A 223 1.29 22.49 6.79
C GLU A 223 2.24 21.64 7.63
N ARG A 224 2.53 20.45 7.12
CA ARG A 224 3.28 19.42 7.82
C ARG A 224 4.44 18.98 6.93
N PRO A 225 5.71 19.04 7.39
CA PRO A 225 6.88 18.66 6.59
C PRO A 225 6.73 17.34 5.85
N GLU A 226 6.15 16.33 6.51
CA GLU A 226 5.95 15.01 5.95
C GLU A 226 5.02 14.97 4.73
N ASN A 227 4.19 15.99 4.50
CA ASN A 227 3.30 16.10 3.35
C ASN A 227 3.99 16.69 2.10
N HIS A 228 5.24 17.16 2.22
CA HIS A 228 6.01 17.78 1.14
C HIS A 228 7.21 16.94 0.69
N ARG A 229 7.17 15.63 0.92
CA ARG A 229 8.25 14.71 0.55
C ARG A 229 8.49 14.72 -0.96
N THR A 230 9.76 14.75 -1.34
CA THR A 230 10.20 14.62 -2.74
C THR A 230 11.04 13.37 -2.90
N VAL A 231 10.73 12.55 -3.90
CA VAL A 231 11.43 11.28 -4.13
C VAL A 231 12.83 11.54 -4.65
N ARG A 232 13.80 10.79 -4.15
CA ARG A 232 15.17 10.71 -4.68
C ARG A 232 15.31 9.52 -5.61
N GLN A 233 14.87 8.35 -5.14
CA GLN A 233 14.81 7.11 -5.92
C GLN A 233 13.80 6.14 -5.31
N TRP A 234 13.34 5.20 -6.11
CA TRP A 234 12.52 4.10 -5.65
C TRP A 234 12.76 2.85 -6.50
N SER A 235 12.44 1.69 -5.93
CA SER A 235 12.31 0.43 -6.65
C SER A 235 11.08 -0.33 -6.20
N LEU A 236 10.50 -1.11 -7.11
CA LEU A 236 9.41 -2.03 -6.85
C LEU A 236 9.74 -3.37 -7.50
N ASP A 237 9.76 -4.42 -6.70
CA ASP A 237 9.90 -5.80 -7.15
C ASP A 237 8.53 -6.49 -7.09
N VAL A 238 8.12 -7.13 -8.18
CA VAL A 238 6.93 -8.01 -8.23
C VAL A 238 7.40 -9.44 -8.09
N ILE A 239 6.92 -10.12 -7.05
CA ILE A 239 7.39 -11.43 -6.63
C ILE A 239 6.22 -12.41 -6.71
N HIS A 240 6.18 -13.26 -7.73
CA HIS A 240 5.13 -14.27 -7.87
C HIS A 240 5.41 -15.49 -6.99
N ALA A 241 4.36 -16.01 -6.35
CA ALA A 241 4.41 -17.31 -5.70
C ALA A 241 4.69 -18.41 -6.72
N ALA A 242 5.45 -19.43 -6.33
CA ALA A 242 5.62 -20.62 -7.15
C ALA A 242 4.26 -21.29 -7.41
N GLU A 243 4.07 -21.86 -8.60
CA GLU A 243 2.86 -22.61 -8.95
C GLU A 243 2.57 -23.66 -7.86
N GLY A 244 1.36 -23.62 -7.28
CA GLY A 244 0.91 -24.57 -6.26
C GLY A 244 1.22 -24.22 -4.80
N ASP A 245 1.78 -23.06 -4.47
CA ASP A 245 2.00 -22.65 -3.08
C ASP A 245 0.69 -22.27 -2.37
N THR A 246 0.22 -23.16 -1.49
CA THR A 246 -1.01 -23.05 -0.70
C THR A 246 -0.77 -22.60 0.73
N ARG A 247 0.46 -22.23 1.12
CA ARG A 247 0.76 -21.87 2.51
C ARG A 247 0.03 -20.58 2.92
N PRO A 248 -0.58 -20.57 4.13
CA PRO A 248 -1.08 -19.34 4.73
C PRO A 248 0.12 -18.46 5.12
N THR A 249 0.03 -17.16 4.81
CA THR A 249 0.93 -16.14 5.35
C THR A 249 0.63 -15.87 6.81
#